data_AF-A0A7C1AVT3-F1
#
_entry.id   AF-A0A7C1AVT3-F1
#
_cell.length_a   1.000
_cell.length_b   1.000
_cell.length_c   1.000
_cell.angle_alpha   90.00
_cell.angle_beta   90.00
_cell.angle_gamma   90.00
#
_symmetry.space_group_name_H-M   'P 1'
#
loop_
_entity.id
_entity.type
_entity.pdbx_description
1 polymer ?
#
loop_
_entity_poly.entity_id
_entity_poly.type
_entity_poly.pdbx_seq_one_letter_code
_entity_poly.pdbx_strand_id
1 'polypeptide(L)'
;MKKILLKILVLNFCVLCTFNVSARKQLPAGIPSIPSGIAGFELGEPVGKFASRLEMNQYFVGIEHPYLKAYRVLPFAGFRGGYVLVGACTGKEAVVRIKLKYKRYDKEFFKKLKRAIEKRFGKSSEYRGDPFHVYVAWKWRFRKSDGKVISMLLEHYDGDDEEYSSGTSIKLTLVSELKREMECYRKKTKESASATGEP
;
A
#
# COMPACT_ATOMS: atom_id res chain seq x y z
N MET A 1 85.82 0.69 -35.99
CA MET A 1 86.08 -0.38 -35.00
C MET A 1 84.82 -0.57 -34.16
N LYS A 2 84.37 -1.84 -33.99
CA LYS A 2 83.41 -2.39 -32.97
C LYS A 2 82.00 -1.73 -32.89
N LYS A 3 80.97 -2.31 -33.53
CA LYS A 3 79.93 -3.21 -32.96
C LYS A 3 79.43 -2.83 -31.56
N ILE A 4 78.11 -2.59 -31.38
CA ILE A 4 77.17 -3.43 -30.59
C ILE A 4 75.74 -2.82 -30.60
N LEU A 5 74.77 -3.73 -30.77
CA LEU A 5 73.31 -3.62 -30.69
C LEU A 5 72.77 -2.77 -29.53
N LEU A 6 71.61 -2.10 -29.72
CA LEU A 6 70.39 -2.43 -28.96
C LEU A 6 69.11 -1.84 -29.59
N LYS A 7 68.17 -2.73 -29.92
CA LYS A 7 66.79 -2.45 -30.33
C LYS A 7 65.98 -1.92 -29.14
N ILE A 8 65.27 -0.79 -29.24
CA ILE A 8 64.01 -0.58 -28.50
C ILE A 8 62.99 0.17 -29.38
N LEU A 9 61.96 -0.59 -29.74
CA LEU A 9 60.59 -0.28 -30.11
C LEU A 9 60.13 1.18 -29.84
N VAL A 10 59.84 1.95 -30.89
CA VAL A 10 59.01 3.16 -30.80
C VAL A 10 57.56 2.71 -30.98
N LEU A 11 56.84 2.58 -29.87
CA LEU A 11 55.40 2.28 -29.89
C LEU A 11 54.61 3.58 -29.80
N ASN A 12 53.86 3.84 -30.87
CA ASN A 12 52.81 4.83 -31.02
C ASN A 12 51.93 5.00 -29.77
N PHE A 13 51.64 6.25 -29.40
CA PHE A 13 50.39 6.57 -28.70
C PHE A 13 49.89 7.96 -29.10
N CYS A 14 49.20 8.01 -30.24
CA CYS A 14 48.40 9.15 -30.67
C CYS A 14 47.09 9.10 -29.88
N VAL A 15 46.98 9.90 -28.81
CA VAL A 15 45.78 10.03 -27.99
C VAL A 15 44.75 10.86 -28.75
N LEU A 16 43.92 10.18 -29.53
CA LEU A 16 42.67 10.73 -30.06
C LEU A 16 41.64 10.76 -28.92
N CYS A 17 41.38 11.95 -28.39
CA CYS A 17 40.23 12.22 -27.51
C CYS A 17 38.92 12.08 -28.31
N THR A 18 38.45 10.85 -28.52
CA THR A 18 37.07 10.60 -28.91
C THR A 18 36.20 10.78 -27.67
N PHE A 19 35.55 11.95 -27.55
CA PHE A 19 34.42 12.14 -26.64
C PHE A 19 33.28 11.22 -27.10
N ASN A 20 33.26 9.99 -26.57
CA ASN A 20 32.06 9.16 -26.61
C ASN A 20 31.03 9.81 -25.69
N VAL A 21 30.20 10.69 -26.26
CA VAL A 21 28.93 11.10 -25.65
C VAL A 21 28.04 9.86 -25.65
N SER A 22 28.20 9.04 -24.62
CA SER A 22 27.34 7.90 -24.35
C SER A 22 25.95 8.46 -24.07
N ALA A 23 25.09 8.46 -25.08
CA ALA A 23 23.69 8.78 -24.96
C ALA A 23 23.09 7.87 -23.87
N ARG A 24 22.93 8.42 -22.66
CA ARG A 24 22.12 7.79 -21.62
C ARG A 24 20.71 7.73 -22.20
N LYS A 25 20.26 6.55 -22.59
CA LYS A 25 18.84 6.27 -22.80
C LYS A 25 18.13 6.62 -21.49
N GLN A 26 17.54 7.80 -21.43
CA GLN A 26 16.65 8.20 -20.35
C GLN A 26 15.49 7.20 -20.39
N LEU A 27 15.44 6.25 -19.47
CA LEU A 27 14.24 5.41 -19.31
C LEU A 27 13.05 6.37 -19.14
N PRO A 28 11.94 6.16 -19.86
CA PRO A 28 10.74 6.95 -19.62
C PRO A 28 10.40 6.81 -18.15
N ALA A 29 10.12 7.92 -17.48
CA ALA A 29 9.59 7.93 -16.13
C ALA A 29 8.29 7.10 -16.17
N GLY A 30 8.39 5.83 -15.78
CA GLY A 30 7.26 4.91 -15.83
C GLY A 30 6.12 5.52 -15.05
N ILE A 31 4.91 5.46 -15.61
CA ILE A 31 3.68 5.81 -14.89
C ILE A 31 3.75 5.08 -13.54
N PRO A 32 3.71 5.79 -12.41
CA PRO A 32 3.86 5.15 -11.12
C PRO A 32 2.79 4.07 -10.98
N SER A 33 3.24 2.81 -10.89
CA SER A 33 2.38 1.64 -10.78
C SER A 33 1.39 1.85 -9.63
N ILE A 34 0.08 1.87 -9.92
CA ILE A 34 -0.96 2.06 -8.90
C ILE A 34 -0.75 1.04 -7.76
N PRO A 35 -0.77 1.47 -6.48
CA PRO A 35 -0.53 0.55 -5.38
C PRO A 35 -1.67 -0.46 -5.28
N SER A 36 -1.36 -1.75 -5.51
CA SER A 36 -2.29 -2.87 -5.31
C SER A 36 -2.09 -3.57 -3.96
N GLY A 37 -0.92 -3.39 -3.32
CA GLY A 37 -0.56 -4.10 -2.10
C GLY A 37 0.39 -3.34 -1.18
N ILE A 38 0.49 -3.82 0.06
CA ILE A 38 1.44 -3.34 1.08
C ILE A 38 2.05 -4.55 1.78
N ALA A 39 3.38 -4.55 1.92
CA ALA A 39 4.12 -5.52 2.73
C ALA A 39 3.77 -6.99 2.43
N GLY A 40 3.57 -7.32 1.15
CA GLY A 40 3.25 -8.67 0.67
C GLY A 40 1.78 -9.08 0.79
N PHE A 41 0.88 -8.19 1.23
CA PHE A 41 -0.56 -8.35 1.08
C PHE A 41 -1.02 -7.62 -0.19
N GLU A 42 -1.97 -8.20 -0.92
CA GLU A 42 -2.50 -7.66 -2.18
C GLU A 42 -4.02 -7.56 -2.15
N LEU A 43 -4.56 -6.46 -2.68
CA LEU A 43 -6.00 -6.24 -2.81
C LEU A 43 -6.59 -7.12 -3.92
N GLY A 44 -7.76 -7.69 -3.66
CA GLY A 44 -8.50 -8.54 -4.59
C GLY A 44 -8.07 -10.00 -4.61
N GLU A 45 -6.94 -10.34 -3.97
CA GLU A 45 -6.49 -11.71 -3.82
C GLU A 45 -7.33 -12.46 -2.76
N PRO A 46 -7.48 -13.79 -2.89
CA PRO A 46 -8.16 -14.61 -1.89
C PRO A 46 -7.41 -14.57 -0.56
N VAL A 47 -8.14 -14.45 0.56
CA VAL A 47 -7.53 -14.35 1.90
C VAL A 47 -6.63 -15.53 2.25
N GLY A 48 -6.97 -16.74 1.78
CA GLY A 48 -6.20 -17.96 2.02
C GLY A 48 -4.74 -17.88 1.57
N LYS A 49 -4.42 -17.03 0.57
CA LYS A 49 -3.05 -16.76 0.13
C LYS A 49 -2.14 -16.21 1.24
N PHE A 50 -2.73 -15.59 2.26
CA PHE A 50 -2.02 -14.92 3.34
C PHE A 50 -2.14 -15.64 4.69
N ALA A 51 -2.65 -16.88 4.70
CA ALA A 51 -3.00 -17.61 5.93
C ALA A 51 -1.87 -17.68 6.96
N SER A 52 -0.61 -17.85 6.54
CA SER A 52 0.54 -17.92 7.45
C SER A 52 0.87 -16.61 8.19
N ARG A 53 0.23 -15.50 7.80
CA ARG A 53 0.45 -14.16 8.36
C ARG A 53 -0.80 -13.59 9.03
N LEU A 54 -1.87 -14.37 9.06
CA LEU A 54 -3.17 -13.99 9.58
C LEU A 54 -3.58 -14.94 10.70
N GLU A 55 -4.32 -14.41 11.67
CA GLU A 55 -5.00 -15.23 12.67
C GLU A 55 -6.27 -15.83 12.03
N MET A 56 -6.11 -16.95 11.30
CA MET A 56 -7.19 -17.50 10.44
C MET A 56 -8.32 -18.19 11.22
N ASN A 57 -8.06 -18.60 12.46
CA ASN A 57 -9.03 -19.25 13.34
C ASN A 57 -10.01 -18.25 13.98
N GLN A 58 -9.75 -16.95 13.89
CA GLN A 58 -10.60 -15.92 14.47
C GLN A 58 -10.80 -14.77 13.47
N TYR A 59 -12.05 -14.37 13.29
CA TYR A 59 -12.38 -13.16 12.55
C TYR A 59 -13.43 -12.36 13.30
N PHE A 60 -13.42 -11.05 13.09
CA PHE A 60 -14.39 -10.13 13.64
C PHE A 60 -15.32 -9.64 12.54
N VAL A 61 -16.62 -9.54 12.83
CA VAL A 61 -17.59 -8.88 11.97
C VAL A 61 -18.07 -7.64 12.71
N GLY A 62 -17.83 -6.47 12.13
CA GLY A 62 -18.23 -5.20 12.76
C GLY A 62 -19.72 -4.92 12.53
N ILE A 63 -20.38 -4.33 13.53
CA ILE A 63 -21.81 -3.94 13.45
C ILE A 63 -22.05 -3.00 12.26
N GLU A 64 -21.18 -2.00 12.07
CA GLU A 64 -21.27 -1.03 10.97
C GLU A 64 -20.97 -1.63 9.58
N HIS A 65 -20.24 -2.75 9.55
CA HIS A 65 -19.76 -3.38 8.32
C HIS A 65 -20.00 -4.89 8.35
N PRO A 66 -21.26 -5.35 8.45
CA PRO A 66 -21.61 -6.76 8.61
C PRO A 66 -21.30 -7.60 7.37
N TYR A 67 -21.02 -6.94 6.25
CA TYR A 67 -20.63 -7.52 4.97
C TYR A 67 -19.14 -7.77 4.82
N LEU A 68 -18.36 -7.60 5.90
CA LEU A 68 -16.92 -7.80 5.92
C LEU A 68 -16.50 -8.70 7.09
N LYS A 69 -15.49 -9.55 6.83
CA LYS A 69 -14.74 -10.26 7.88
C LYS A 69 -13.40 -9.58 8.08
N ALA A 70 -13.03 -9.30 9.33
CA ALA A 70 -11.74 -8.75 9.70
C ALA A 70 -10.84 -9.85 10.27
N TYR A 71 -9.70 -10.11 9.62
CA TYR A 71 -8.67 -11.01 10.13
C TYR A 71 -7.51 -10.20 10.67
N ARG A 72 -7.02 -10.59 11.85
CA ARG A 72 -5.86 -9.94 12.47
C ARG A 72 -4.59 -10.32 11.71
N VAL A 73 -3.75 -9.32 11.45
CA VAL A 73 -2.40 -9.54 10.90
C VAL A 73 -1.43 -9.76 12.05
N LEU A 74 -0.73 -10.89 12.02
CA LEU A 74 0.31 -11.23 13.00
C LEU A 74 1.48 -10.23 12.90
N PRO A 75 2.13 -9.85 14.01
CA PRO A 75 3.31 -8.97 13.96
C PRO A 75 4.44 -9.55 13.10
N PHE A 76 5.15 -8.70 12.36
CA PHE A 76 6.31 -9.11 11.55
C PHE A 76 7.33 -7.98 11.43
N ALA A 77 8.40 -8.17 10.65
CA ALA A 77 9.46 -7.18 10.50
C ALA A 77 8.90 -5.80 10.08
N GLY A 78 9.14 -4.76 10.89
CA GLY A 78 8.68 -3.39 10.64
C GLY A 78 7.23 -3.08 11.06
N PHE A 79 6.39 -4.09 11.34
CA PHE A 79 4.97 -3.91 11.66
C PHE A 79 4.58 -4.60 12.96
N ARG A 80 3.82 -3.90 13.81
CA ARG A 80 3.29 -4.47 15.07
C ARG A 80 2.00 -5.27 14.87
N GLY A 81 1.54 -5.38 13.62
CA GLY A 81 0.32 -6.07 13.23
C GLY A 81 -0.63 -5.14 12.47
N GLY A 82 -1.91 -5.46 12.51
CA GLY A 82 -2.96 -4.75 11.79
C GLY A 82 -4.15 -5.66 11.52
N TYR A 83 -4.88 -5.38 10.44
CA TYR A 83 -5.96 -6.26 9.97
C TYR A 83 -6.08 -6.24 8.45
N VAL A 84 -6.67 -7.30 7.90
CA VAL A 84 -7.22 -7.32 6.55
C VAL A 84 -8.75 -7.44 6.63
N LEU A 85 -9.47 -6.69 5.81
CA LEU A 85 -10.90 -6.90 5.62
C LEU A 85 -11.12 -7.69 4.35
N VAL A 86 -12.03 -8.65 4.43
CA VAL A 86 -12.39 -9.60 3.38
C VAL A 86 -13.87 -9.49 3.10
N GLY A 87 -14.26 -9.56 1.83
CA GLY A 87 -15.67 -9.57 1.43
C GLY A 87 -16.41 -10.80 1.97
N ALA A 88 -17.64 -10.61 2.44
CA ALA A 88 -18.44 -11.67 3.04
C ALA A 88 -19.83 -11.84 2.39
N CYS A 89 -20.28 -10.89 1.57
CA CYS A 89 -21.61 -10.95 0.97
C CYS A 89 -21.62 -11.53 -0.44
N THR A 90 -20.67 -11.12 -1.29
CA THR A 90 -20.71 -11.46 -2.73
C THR A 90 -20.27 -12.88 -3.05
N GLY A 91 -19.92 -13.67 -2.02
CA GLY A 91 -19.36 -15.02 -2.15
C GLY A 91 -17.87 -15.04 -2.50
N LYS A 92 -17.24 -13.88 -2.71
CA LYS A 92 -15.79 -13.77 -2.96
C LYS A 92 -15.08 -13.37 -1.67
N GLU A 93 -14.37 -14.30 -1.05
CA GLU A 93 -13.52 -14.05 0.12
C GLU A 93 -12.18 -13.38 -0.27
N ALA A 94 -12.28 -12.28 -1.01
CA ALA A 94 -11.15 -11.49 -1.49
C ALA A 94 -10.81 -10.35 -0.51
N VAL A 95 -9.53 -10.02 -0.39
CA VAL A 95 -9.05 -8.90 0.42
C VAL A 95 -9.51 -7.57 -0.17
N VAL A 96 -10.35 -6.83 0.56
CA VAL A 96 -10.87 -5.52 0.13
C VAL A 96 -10.18 -4.34 0.83
N ARG A 97 -9.55 -4.58 1.99
CA ARG A 97 -8.77 -3.58 2.72
C ARG A 97 -7.62 -4.23 3.45
N ILE A 98 -6.49 -3.53 3.46
CA ILE A 98 -5.30 -3.89 4.25
C ILE A 98 -5.01 -2.68 5.14
N LYS A 99 -4.92 -2.87 6.45
CA LYS A 99 -4.45 -1.84 7.40
C LYS A 99 -3.29 -2.42 8.20
N LEU A 100 -2.13 -1.79 8.12
CA LEU A 100 -0.95 -2.20 8.86
C LEU A 100 -0.44 -1.08 9.74
N LYS A 101 0.05 -1.45 10.91
CA LYS A 101 0.58 -0.52 11.89
C LYS A 101 2.07 -0.74 12.08
N TYR A 102 2.85 0.32 11.92
CA TYR A 102 4.31 0.25 12.00
C TYR A 102 4.76 0.06 13.45
N LYS A 103 5.91 -0.59 13.64
CA LYS A 103 6.59 -0.65 14.94
C LYS A 103 7.10 0.73 15.36
N ARG A 104 7.66 1.48 14.40
CA ARG A 104 8.02 2.89 14.61
C ARG A 104 6.77 3.75 14.61
N TYR A 105 6.58 4.49 15.68
CA TYR A 105 5.39 5.31 15.89
C TYR A 105 5.69 6.80 15.90
N ASP A 106 6.95 7.23 15.80
CA ASP A 106 7.34 8.63 15.90
C ASP A 106 6.89 9.49 14.70
N LYS A 107 6.65 10.79 14.97
CA LYS A 107 6.19 11.76 13.97
C LYS A 107 7.21 11.99 12.84
N GLU A 108 8.50 11.86 13.12
CA GLU A 108 9.55 11.99 12.10
C GLU A 108 9.51 10.83 11.10
N PHE A 109 9.29 9.61 11.58
CA PHE A 109 9.03 8.45 10.74
C PHE A 109 7.81 8.64 9.85
N PHE A 110 6.70 9.16 10.40
CA PHE A 110 5.51 9.49 9.61
C PHE A 110 5.81 10.52 8.49
N LYS A 111 6.52 11.61 8.82
CA LYS A 111 6.94 12.62 7.83
C LYS A 111 7.82 12.01 6.74
N LYS A 112 8.76 11.13 7.12
CA LYS A 112 9.63 10.42 6.18
C LYS A 112 8.84 9.50 5.25
N LEU A 113 7.88 8.74 5.78
CA LEU A 113 6.99 7.90 4.99
C LEU A 113 6.15 8.73 4.02
N LYS A 114 5.56 9.85 4.49
CA LYS A 114 4.79 10.75 3.63
C LYS A 114 5.63 11.22 2.44
N ARG A 115 6.85 11.73 2.69
CA ARG A 115 7.76 12.17 1.63
C ARG A 115 8.08 11.05 0.63
N ALA A 116 8.31 9.83 1.10
CA ALA A 116 8.59 8.68 0.24
C ALA A 116 7.37 8.30 -0.63
N ILE A 117 6.17 8.33 -0.05
CA ILE A 117 4.91 8.09 -0.74
C ILE A 117 4.66 9.18 -1.79
N GLU A 118 4.85 10.45 -1.44
CA GLU A 118 4.67 11.57 -2.37
C GLU A 118 5.66 11.54 -3.52
N LYS A 119 6.92 11.18 -3.25
CA LYS A 119 7.92 10.98 -4.30
C LYS A 119 7.50 9.88 -5.28
N ARG A 120 6.80 8.85 -4.81
CA ARG A 120 6.39 7.72 -5.65
C ARG A 120 5.06 7.94 -6.36
N PHE A 121 4.09 8.56 -5.71
CA PHE A 121 2.70 8.60 -6.17
C PHE A 121 2.14 10.02 -6.39
N GLY A 122 2.96 11.05 -6.17
CA GLY A 122 2.52 12.44 -6.19
C GLY A 122 1.90 12.89 -4.86
N LYS A 123 1.56 14.18 -4.77
CA LYS A 123 0.96 14.78 -3.57
C LYS A 123 -0.36 14.08 -3.20
N SER A 124 -0.65 14.02 -1.91
CA SER A 124 -1.94 13.53 -1.42
C SER A 124 -3.09 14.35 -1.99
N SER A 125 -4.20 13.68 -2.29
CA SER A 125 -5.42 14.34 -2.78
C SER A 125 -6.20 15.06 -1.68
N GLU A 126 -6.03 14.66 -0.41
CA GLU A 126 -6.89 15.13 0.68
C GLU A 126 -6.22 14.98 2.06
N TYR A 127 -6.40 15.99 2.93
CA TYR A 127 -6.11 15.94 4.36
C TYR A 127 -7.35 15.44 5.13
N ARG A 128 -7.14 14.55 6.11
CA ARG A 128 -8.19 13.90 6.91
C ARG A 128 -7.89 13.91 8.41
N GLY A 129 -6.90 14.69 8.84
CA GLY A 129 -6.58 14.82 10.26
C GLY A 129 -7.52 15.78 11.00
N ASP A 130 -7.37 15.85 12.32
CA ASP A 130 -8.09 16.82 13.15
C ASP A 130 -7.41 18.22 13.10
N PRO A 131 -8.10 19.28 13.57
CA PRO A 131 -7.56 20.64 13.58
C PRO A 131 -6.39 20.86 14.56
N PHE A 132 -6.32 20.06 15.63
CA PHE A 132 -5.29 20.13 16.67
C PHE A 132 -4.05 19.32 16.31
N HIS A 133 -4.09 18.58 15.19
CA HIS A 133 -3.04 17.73 14.66
C HIS A 133 -2.60 16.60 15.61
N VAL A 134 -3.49 16.14 16.50
CA VAL A 134 -3.28 14.94 17.31
C VAL A 134 -3.38 13.70 16.42
N TYR A 135 -4.35 13.70 15.52
CA TYR A 135 -4.55 12.76 14.43
C TYR A 135 -4.26 13.47 13.10
N VAL A 136 -3.28 12.95 12.36
CA VAL A 136 -2.87 13.46 11.05
C VAL A 136 -3.05 12.36 10.03
N ALA A 137 -3.85 12.61 8.99
CA ALA A 137 -4.06 11.62 7.94
C ALA A 137 -4.03 12.24 6.54
N TRP A 138 -3.32 11.58 5.63
CA TRP A 138 -3.18 11.97 4.23
C TRP A 138 -3.73 10.87 3.34
N LYS A 139 -4.55 11.24 2.37
CA LYS A 139 -5.24 10.31 1.49
C LYS A 139 -4.83 10.50 0.05
N TRP A 140 -4.66 9.37 -0.64
CA TRP A 140 -4.49 9.29 -2.09
C TRP A 140 -5.63 8.47 -2.68
N ARG A 141 -6.00 8.79 -3.92
CA ARG A 141 -7.01 8.06 -4.69
C ARG A 141 -6.43 7.70 -6.04
N PHE A 142 -6.60 6.45 -6.42
CA PHE A 142 -6.10 5.88 -7.66
C PHE A 142 -7.25 5.22 -8.43
N ARG A 143 -7.22 5.32 -9.75
CA ARG A 143 -8.13 4.62 -10.65
C ARG A 143 -7.32 3.69 -11.54
N LYS A 144 -7.59 2.40 -11.47
CA LYS A 144 -6.99 1.37 -12.33
C LYS A 144 -7.59 1.43 -13.73
N SER A 145 -6.88 0.86 -14.70
CA SER A 145 -7.36 0.71 -16.08
C SER A 145 -8.63 -0.13 -16.19
N ASP A 146 -8.81 -1.11 -15.29
CA ASP A 146 -10.02 -1.94 -15.18
C ASP A 146 -11.21 -1.20 -14.50
N GLY A 147 -11.11 0.12 -14.34
CA GLY A 147 -12.13 0.97 -13.72
C GLY A 147 -12.19 0.89 -12.19
N LYS A 148 -11.48 -0.05 -11.55
CA LYS A 148 -11.47 -0.18 -10.09
C LYS A 148 -10.81 1.02 -9.43
N VAL A 149 -11.28 1.34 -8.23
CA VAL A 149 -10.78 2.48 -7.46
C VAL A 149 -10.08 2.00 -6.21
N ILE A 150 -8.88 2.50 -5.98
CA ILE A 150 -8.09 2.26 -4.77
C ILE A 150 -7.93 3.56 -4.00
N SER A 151 -8.02 3.50 -2.68
CA SER A 151 -7.61 4.59 -1.80
C SER A 151 -6.49 4.14 -0.88
N MET A 152 -5.50 5.01 -0.70
CA MET A 152 -4.46 4.86 0.30
C MET A 152 -4.64 5.93 1.38
N LEU A 153 -4.49 5.56 2.63
CA LEU A 153 -4.46 6.48 3.76
C LEU A 153 -3.20 6.21 4.58
N LEU A 154 -2.38 7.25 4.76
CA LEU A 154 -1.29 7.26 5.74
C LEU A 154 -1.78 8.08 6.94
N GLU A 155 -1.80 7.49 8.12
CA GLU A 155 -2.32 8.10 9.34
C GLU A 155 -1.28 8.02 10.47
N HIS A 156 -1.28 9.01 11.34
CA HIS A 156 -0.49 9.05 12.56
C HIS A 156 -1.34 9.66 13.67
N TYR A 157 -1.34 8.99 14.82
CA TYR A 157 -2.04 9.45 16.02
C TYR A 157 -1.05 9.60 17.16
N ASP A 158 -0.99 10.80 17.74
CA ASP A 158 -0.09 11.21 18.82
C ASP A 158 -0.83 11.33 20.17
N GLY A 159 -2.04 10.77 20.27
CA GLY A 159 -2.80 10.74 21.51
C GLY A 159 -2.45 9.54 22.39
N ASP A 160 -2.86 9.65 23.65
CA ASP A 160 -2.69 8.65 24.70
C ASP A 160 -4.05 8.37 25.33
N ASP A 161 -4.91 7.71 24.57
CA ASP A 161 -6.22 7.29 25.06
C ASP A 161 -6.37 5.77 24.93
N GLU A 162 -7.25 5.20 25.75
CA GLU A 162 -7.45 3.76 25.85
C GLU A 162 -8.24 3.17 24.67
N GLU A 163 -8.95 4.00 23.90
CA GLU A 163 -9.85 3.59 22.83
C GLU A 163 -9.14 3.52 21.46
N TYR A 164 -8.20 4.43 21.22
CA TYR A 164 -7.48 4.62 19.98
C TYR A 164 -6.00 4.34 20.19
N SER A 165 -5.57 3.24 19.59
CA SER A 165 -4.15 2.92 19.58
C SER A 165 -3.31 4.03 18.89
N SER A 166 -2.27 4.52 19.58
CA SER A 166 -1.33 5.52 19.06
C SER A 166 -0.35 4.99 18.00
N GLY A 167 0.22 5.91 17.20
CA GLY A 167 1.31 5.67 16.26
C GLY A 167 0.92 5.73 14.78
N THR A 168 1.84 5.24 13.94
CA THR A 168 1.76 5.39 12.47
C THR A 168 1.17 4.14 11.80
N SER A 169 0.21 4.33 10.90
CA SER A 169 -0.45 3.26 10.16
C SER A 169 -0.63 3.61 8.68
N ILE A 170 -0.64 2.58 7.84
CA ILE A 170 -0.92 2.69 6.41
C ILE A 170 -2.06 1.75 6.03
N LYS A 171 -2.98 2.27 5.24
CA LYS A 171 -4.20 1.58 4.82
C LYS A 171 -4.35 1.65 3.31
N LEU A 172 -4.57 0.51 2.66
CA LEU A 172 -5.05 0.42 1.29
C LEU A 172 -6.47 -0.14 1.28
N THR A 173 -7.33 0.38 0.41
CA THR A 173 -8.70 -0.10 0.24
C THR A 173 -9.06 -0.14 -1.22
N LEU A 174 -9.58 -1.28 -1.67
CA LEU A 174 -10.20 -1.45 -2.97
C LEU A 174 -11.65 -0.95 -2.89
N VAL A 175 -11.83 0.36 -3.02
CA VAL A 175 -13.09 1.07 -2.76
C VAL A 175 -14.24 0.53 -3.60
N SER A 176 -13.98 0.16 -4.85
CA SER A 176 -15.00 -0.43 -5.74
C SER A 176 -15.53 -1.77 -5.20
N GLU A 177 -14.64 -2.65 -4.72
CA GLU A 177 -15.05 -3.95 -4.16
C GLU A 177 -15.73 -3.79 -2.80
N LEU A 178 -15.23 -2.89 -1.95
CA LEU A 178 -15.89 -2.55 -0.69
C LEU A 178 -17.34 -2.11 -0.90
N LYS A 179 -17.58 -1.25 -1.91
CA LYS A 179 -18.94 -0.83 -2.28
C LYS A 179 -19.80 -1.99 -2.77
N ARG A 180 -19.23 -2.88 -3.59
CA ARG A 180 -19.93 -4.06 -4.11
C ARG A 180 -20.39 -4.99 -2.99
N GLU A 181 -19.56 -5.20 -1.97
CA GLU A 181 -19.94 -5.98 -0.77
C GLU A 181 -21.08 -5.31 0.02
N MET A 182 -20.99 -3.99 0.24
CA MET A 182 -22.03 -3.21 0.91
C MET A 182 -23.38 -3.27 0.17
N GLU A 183 -23.35 -3.10 -1.15
CA GLU A 183 -24.55 -3.13 -2.00
C GLU A 183 -25.19 -4.51 -2.03
N CYS A 184 -24.39 -5.57 -2.11
CA CYS A 184 -24.86 -6.95 -1.99
C CYS A 184 -25.62 -7.15 -0.67
N TYR A 185 -25.05 -6.69 0.44
CA TYR A 185 -25.65 -6.90 1.76
C TYR A 185 -26.98 -6.15 1.89
N ARG A 186 -26.99 -4.88 1.45
CA ARG A 186 -28.21 -4.06 1.43
C ARG A 186 -29.35 -4.69 0.63
N LYS A 187 -29.04 -5.35 -0.50
CA LYS A 187 -30.06 -6.04 -1.31
C LYS A 187 -30.65 -7.23 -0.53
N LYS A 188 -29.80 -8.10 0.02
CA LYS A 188 -30.23 -9.26 0.80
C LYS A 188 -31.06 -8.87 2.03
N THR A 189 -30.67 -7.83 2.76
CA THR A 189 -31.43 -7.37 3.93
C THR A 189 -32.82 -6.84 3.55
N LYS A 190 -32.93 -6.11 2.43
CA LYS A 190 -34.22 -5.62 1.94
C LYS A 190 -35.13 -6.76 1.50
N GLU A 191 -34.59 -7.75 0.78
CA GLU A 191 -35.32 -8.94 0.36
C GLU A 191 -35.84 -9.72 1.56
N SER A 192 -34.99 -9.94 2.57
CA SER A 192 -35.38 -10.58 3.82
C SER A 192 -36.50 -9.82 4.55
N ALA A 193 -36.38 -8.50 4.70
CA ALA A 193 -37.41 -7.68 5.34
C ALA A 193 -38.76 -7.72 4.60
N SER A 194 -38.73 -7.70 3.26
CA SER A 194 -39.95 -7.83 2.44
C SER A 194 -40.58 -9.22 2.48
N ALA A 195 -39.79 -10.26 2.77
CA ALA A 195 -40.27 -11.64 2.87
C ALA A 195 -40.88 -11.98 4.23
N THR A 196 -40.48 -11.29 5.31
CA THR A 196 -41.03 -11.49 6.65
C THR A 196 -42.30 -10.70 6.95
N GLY A 197 -42.76 -9.83 6.04
CA GLY A 197 -44.08 -9.18 6.16
C GLY A 197 -44.27 -8.30 7.40
N GLU A 198 -43.20 -7.73 7.96
CA GLU A 198 -43.31 -6.72 9.01
C GLU A 198 -43.41 -5.31 8.39
N PRO A 199 -44.42 -4.50 8.77
CA PRO A 199 -44.59 -3.12 8.33
C PRO A 199 -43.53 -2.16 8.87
#